data_AF-A0A8F5BP09-F1
#
_entry.id   AF-A0A8F5BP09-F1
#
_cell.length_a   1.000
_cell.length_b   1.000
_cell.length_c   1.000
_cell.angle_alpha   90.00
_cell.angle_beta   90.00
_cell.angle_gamma   90.00
#
_symmetry.space_group_name_H-M   'P 1'
#
loop_
_entity.id
_entity.type
_entity.pdbx_description
1 polymer ?
#
loop_
_entity_poly.entity_id
_entity_poly.type
_entity_poly.pdbx_seq_one_letter_code
_entity_poly.pdbx_strand_id
1 'polypeptide(L)'
;MCTTHLEADELYYSNDPRNVLRFYETFDSAEELINWMRARPKANVSIHEVEGDTDIVIVIPTANVSSDYVKIDLDVYKGFHVIFCESSGRYFNYAHSVNICVKEAMKYNPEWVIFSNDDIYKIDEPYILRNQLKKLDYNDVSAILPSDRNYQFHYSELRILKPTFIKGYRSFLLGSLSLIYDEILRKSVKGNNMSLILLLARAQIYYTKLLRRFNLPYVDLRVVDKTLTYKIRDIIEKLLNEYINSFTIKKFGDFGGFSRAFLNRNNGVNFDETFINGVENYDLSFKLMIEKVPVKIIRYRKGSYKGRSLGVGINNRGISRNFRNFANYMYFAYKHYNRLLYNNDTKST
;
A
#
# COMPACT_ATOMS: atom_id res chain seq x y z
N MET A 1 -12.74 -28.51 5.78
CA MET A 1 -12.05 -27.22 5.60
C MET A 1 -10.52 -27.32 5.36
N CYS A 2 -9.91 -28.51 5.16
CA CYS A 2 -8.49 -28.68 5.48
C CYS A 2 -7.50 -29.07 4.35
N THR A 3 -7.88 -29.10 3.07
CA THR A 3 -6.94 -29.44 1.96
C THR A 3 -6.82 -28.33 0.93
N THR A 4 -7.94 -27.76 0.50
CA THR A 4 -7.99 -26.63 -0.46
C THR A 4 -7.30 -25.38 0.06
N HIS A 5 -7.38 -25.11 1.36
CA HIS A 5 -6.72 -23.96 1.99
C HIS A 5 -5.19 -24.07 1.97
N LEU A 6 -4.64 -25.26 2.22
CA LEU A 6 -3.20 -25.51 2.21
C LEU A 6 -2.64 -25.45 0.78
N GLU A 7 -3.36 -26.01 -0.19
CA GLU A 7 -2.97 -25.94 -1.59
C GLU A 7 -2.96 -24.49 -2.12
N ALA A 8 -3.99 -23.70 -1.81
CA ALA A 8 -4.06 -22.29 -2.18
C ALA A 8 -2.90 -21.49 -1.55
N ASP A 9 -2.56 -21.77 -0.28
CA ASP A 9 -1.47 -21.07 0.39
C ASP A 9 -0.11 -21.36 -0.26
N GLU A 10 0.17 -22.62 -0.60
CA GLU A 10 1.40 -22.99 -1.31
C GLU A 10 1.49 -22.37 -2.72
N LEU A 11 0.36 -22.29 -3.43
CA LEU A 11 0.30 -21.61 -4.73
C LEU A 11 0.56 -20.10 -4.59
N TYR A 12 -0.05 -19.43 -3.61
CA TYR A 12 0.11 -18.00 -3.38
C TYR A 12 1.57 -17.64 -3.04
N TYR A 13 2.22 -18.40 -2.16
CA TYR A 13 3.59 -18.12 -1.71
C TYR A 13 4.69 -18.65 -2.63
N SER A 14 4.34 -19.33 -3.72
CA SER A 14 5.30 -19.84 -4.70
C SER A 14 6.13 -18.71 -5.32
N ASN A 15 7.42 -18.98 -5.52
CA ASN A 15 8.31 -18.10 -6.29
C ASN A 15 8.13 -18.28 -7.81
N ASP A 16 7.40 -19.30 -8.26
CA ASP A 16 7.03 -19.42 -9.68
C ASP A 16 5.77 -18.58 -9.95
N PRO A 17 5.86 -17.55 -10.81
CA PRO A 17 4.72 -16.70 -11.11
C PRO A 17 3.53 -17.46 -11.72
N ARG A 18 3.76 -18.60 -12.37
CA ARG A 18 2.69 -19.44 -12.92
C ARG A 18 1.82 -20.08 -11.82
N ASN A 19 2.44 -20.49 -10.71
CA ASN A 19 1.70 -21.04 -9.57
C ASN A 19 0.87 -19.95 -8.88
N VAL A 20 1.39 -18.72 -8.79
CA VAL A 20 0.62 -17.57 -8.26
C VAL A 20 -0.57 -17.23 -9.17
N LEU A 21 -0.49 -17.44 -10.48
CA LEU A 21 -1.67 -17.29 -11.35
C LEU A 21 -2.69 -18.41 -11.10
N ARG A 22 -2.24 -19.67 -10.97
CA ARG A 22 -3.11 -20.82 -10.66
C ARG A 22 -3.83 -20.67 -9.32
N PHE A 23 -3.23 -20.00 -8.34
CA PHE A 23 -3.89 -19.65 -7.08
C PHE A 23 -5.26 -18.99 -7.30
N TYR A 24 -5.37 -18.04 -8.24
CA TYR A 24 -6.64 -17.37 -8.49
C TYR A 24 -7.69 -18.24 -9.21
N GLU A 25 -7.27 -19.37 -9.77
CA GLU A 25 -8.17 -20.33 -10.41
C GLU A 25 -8.91 -21.20 -9.38
N THR A 26 -8.42 -21.27 -8.13
CA THR A 26 -9.01 -22.08 -7.06
C THR A 26 -10.23 -21.43 -6.39
N PHE A 27 -10.62 -20.22 -6.80
CA PHE A 27 -11.75 -19.49 -6.24
C PHE A 27 -12.81 -19.23 -7.29
N ASP A 28 -14.07 -19.47 -6.96
CA ASP A 28 -15.20 -19.25 -7.84
C ASP A 28 -15.75 -17.83 -7.78
N SER A 29 -15.52 -17.14 -6.66
CA SER A 29 -15.99 -15.78 -6.43
C SER A 29 -14.94 -14.89 -5.73
N ALA A 30 -15.16 -13.57 -5.80
CA ALA A 30 -14.39 -12.62 -4.99
C ALA A 30 -14.54 -12.92 -3.49
N GLU A 31 -15.74 -13.30 -3.05
CA GLU A 31 -16.02 -13.56 -1.64
C GLU A 31 -15.20 -14.72 -1.10
N GLU A 32 -15.06 -15.81 -1.86
CA GLU A 32 -14.22 -16.94 -1.47
C GLU A 32 -12.73 -16.56 -1.35
N LEU A 33 -12.20 -15.82 -2.33
CA LEU A 33 -10.83 -15.30 -2.28
C LEU A 33 -10.63 -14.45 -1.01
N ILE A 34 -11.59 -13.57 -0.70
CA ILE A 34 -11.50 -12.65 0.44
C ILE A 34 -11.65 -13.41 1.77
N ASN A 35 -12.51 -14.42 1.82
CA ASN A 35 -12.63 -15.28 2.99
C ASN A 35 -11.32 -16.03 3.23
N TRP A 36 -10.64 -16.50 2.18
CA TRP A 36 -9.30 -17.04 2.30
C TRP A 36 -8.31 -15.99 2.82
N MET A 37 -8.31 -14.76 2.29
CA MET A 37 -7.43 -13.67 2.75
C MET A 37 -7.62 -13.38 4.24
N ARG A 38 -8.87 -13.34 4.73
CA ARG A 38 -9.22 -13.10 6.14
C ARG A 38 -8.83 -14.25 7.07
N ALA A 39 -8.94 -15.49 6.59
CA ALA A 39 -8.65 -16.69 7.36
C ALA A 39 -7.15 -16.99 7.48
N ARG A 40 -6.28 -16.20 6.84
CA ARG A 40 -4.83 -16.39 6.90
C ARG A 40 -4.32 -16.30 8.35
N PRO A 41 -3.38 -17.18 8.75
CA PRO A 41 -2.65 -17.01 9.98
C PRO A 41 -1.95 -15.63 10.03
N LYS A 42 -1.74 -15.14 11.24
CA LYS A 42 -0.99 -13.91 11.50
C LYS A 42 0.36 -14.29 12.05
N ALA A 43 1.42 -13.64 11.57
CA ALA A 43 2.73 -13.80 12.16
C ALA A 43 2.73 -13.27 13.60
N ASN A 44 3.50 -13.91 14.47
CA ASN A 44 3.77 -13.37 15.79
C ASN A 44 4.51 -12.03 15.67
N VAL A 45 4.27 -11.14 16.62
CA VAL A 45 4.91 -9.83 16.70
C VAL A 45 5.60 -9.71 18.04
N SER A 46 6.91 -9.47 18.01
CA SER A 46 7.72 -9.15 19.19
C SER A 46 7.83 -7.63 19.31
N ILE A 47 7.68 -7.12 20.53
CA ILE A 47 7.72 -5.68 20.83
C ILE A 47 9.08 -5.35 21.43
N HIS A 48 9.74 -4.31 20.90
CA HIS A 48 11.00 -3.80 21.41
C HIS A 48 10.91 -2.29 21.53
N GLU A 49 11.27 -1.76 22.70
CA GLU A 49 11.06 -0.36 23.01
C GLU A 49 12.39 0.35 23.28
N VAL A 50 12.45 1.61 22.87
CA VAL A 50 13.53 2.53 23.20
C VAL A 50 12.92 3.75 23.88
N GLU A 51 13.34 3.98 25.12
CA GLU A 51 12.84 5.06 25.97
C GLU A 51 13.11 6.44 25.37
N GLY A 52 12.17 7.36 25.56
CA GLY A 52 12.22 8.72 25.05
C GLY A 52 10.95 9.49 25.39
N ASP A 53 10.71 10.59 24.67
CA ASP A 53 9.49 11.40 24.81
C ASP A 53 8.23 10.57 24.48
N THR A 54 7.34 10.43 25.46
CA THR A 54 6.09 9.67 25.35
C THR A 54 4.91 10.48 24.85
N ASP A 55 5.02 11.81 24.72
CA ASP A 55 3.95 12.64 24.12
C ASP A 55 3.82 12.35 22.61
N ILE A 56 4.93 11.94 21.97
CA ILE A 56 4.99 11.54 20.57
C ILE A 56 5.68 10.17 20.50
N VAL A 57 4.91 9.12 20.24
CA VAL A 57 5.43 7.76 20.12
C VAL A 57 5.61 7.40 18.64
N ILE A 58 6.79 6.90 18.29
CA ILE A 58 7.09 6.40 16.95
C ILE A 58 6.92 4.88 16.94
N VAL A 59 6.15 4.36 15.98
CA VAL A 59 5.97 2.94 15.77
C VAL A 59 6.59 2.49 14.45
N ILE A 60 7.41 1.44 14.50
CA ILE A 60 8.19 0.98 13.35
C ILE A 60 8.05 -0.55 13.22
N PRO A 61 7.24 -1.07 12.29
CA PRO A 61 7.30 -2.48 11.93
C PRO A 61 8.64 -2.79 11.26
N THR A 62 9.30 -3.86 11.68
CA THR A 62 10.56 -4.31 11.07
C THR A 62 10.60 -5.84 10.97
N ALA A 63 11.38 -6.36 10.01
CA ALA A 63 11.61 -7.79 9.90
C ALA A 63 12.76 -8.28 10.80
N ASN A 64 13.63 -7.38 11.27
CA ASN A 64 14.78 -7.70 12.09
C ASN A 64 15.24 -6.46 12.89
N VAL A 65 15.04 -6.49 14.21
CA VAL A 65 15.40 -5.36 15.11
C VAL A 65 16.92 -5.16 15.23
N SER A 66 17.72 -6.17 14.87
CA SER A 66 19.19 -6.09 14.88
C SER A 66 19.78 -5.57 13.57
N SER A 67 18.95 -5.15 12.62
CA SER A 67 19.40 -4.69 11.31
C SER A 67 20.09 -3.32 11.37
N ASP A 68 20.93 -3.02 10.37
CA ASP A 68 21.53 -1.68 10.24
C ASP A 68 20.48 -0.60 9.95
N TYR A 69 19.32 -0.97 9.41
CA TYR A 69 18.18 -0.08 9.22
C TYR A 69 17.64 0.45 10.56
N VAL A 70 17.48 -0.42 11.56
CA VAL A 70 17.04 -0.01 12.91
C VAL A 70 18.01 0.98 13.55
N LYS A 71 19.33 0.82 13.33
CA LYS A 71 20.32 1.79 13.83
C LYS A 71 20.12 3.18 13.20
N ILE A 72 19.75 3.23 11.92
CA ILE A 72 19.44 4.47 11.22
C ILE A 72 18.13 5.06 11.76
N ASP A 73 17.09 4.23 11.97
CA ASP A 73 15.81 4.67 12.53
C ASP A 73 15.99 5.35 13.89
N LEU A 74 16.83 4.78 14.75
CA LEU A 74 17.15 5.34 16.07
C LEU A 74 17.84 6.71 15.99
N ASP A 75 18.65 6.96 14.96
CA ASP A 75 19.22 8.28 14.72
C ASP A 75 18.17 9.27 14.15
N VAL A 76 17.31 8.82 13.25
CA VAL A 76 16.22 9.63 12.66
C VAL A 76 15.21 10.07 13.72
N TYR A 77 14.92 9.22 14.70
CA TYR A 77 13.91 9.44 15.74
C TYR A 77 14.52 9.67 17.12
N LYS A 78 15.78 10.07 17.18
CA LYS A 78 16.49 10.32 18.44
C LYS A 78 15.70 11.25 19.37
N GLY A 79 15.46 10.77 20.59
CA GLY A 79 14.77 11.51 21.65
C GLY A 79 13.24 11.36 21.67
N PHE A 80 12.65 10.61 20.74
CA PHE A 80 11.27 10.11 20.85
C PHE A 80 11.25 8.73 21.49
N HIS A 81 10.14 8.37 22.12
CA HIS A 81 9.89 6.98 22.48
C HIS A 81 9.61 6.19 21.19
N VAL A 82 10.35 5.10 20.97
CA VAL A 82 10.25 4.29 19.74
C VAL A 82 9.85 2.86 20.09
N ILE A 83 8.83 2.35 19.41
CA ILE A 83 8.35 0.98 19.52
C ILE A 83 8.58 0.28 18.20
N PHE A 84 9.48 -0.70 18.19
CA PHE A 84 9.66 -1.63 17.08
C PHE A 84 8.75 -2.84 17.24
N CYS A 85 8.05 -3.18 16.16
CA CYS A 85 7.28 -4.42 16.06
C CYS A 85 7.96 -5.36 15.09
N GLU A 86 8.77 -6.27 15.65
CA GLU A 86 9.49 -7.27 14.88
C GLU A 86 8.56 -8.40 14.45
N SER A 87 8.44 -8.60 13.13
CA SER A 87 7.66 -9.71 12.56
C SER A 87 8.18 -10.09 11.18
N SER A 88 8.23 -11.39 10.86
CA SER A 88 8.76 -11.88 9.60
C SER A 88 8.11 -13.21 9.16
N GLY A 89 8.55 -13.74 8.02
CA GLY A 89 8.08 -15.03 7.50
C GLY A 89 6.87 -14.92 6.55
N ARG A 90 6.32 -16.07 6.16
CA ARG A 90 5.26 -16.15 5.12
C ARG A 90 4.01 -15.35 5.48
N TYR A 91 3.64 -15.34 6.76
CA TYR A 91 2.43 -14.67 7.26
C TYR A 91 2.69 -13.24 7.75
N PHE A 92 3.86 -12.68 7.44
CA PHE A 92 4.12 -11.27 7.70
C PHE A 92 3.02 -10.39 7.08
N ASN A 93 2.52 -9.45 7.87
CA ASN A 93 1.49 -8.50 7.47
C ASN A 93 1.78 -7.13 8.10
N TYR A 94 2.11 -6.15 7.26
CA TYR A 94 2.42 -4.80 7.68
C TYR A 94 1.29 -4.16 8.50
N ALA A 95 0.04 -4.26 8.03
CA ALA A 95 -1.12 -3.71 8.73
C ALA A 95 -1.28 -4.30 10.14
N HIS A 96 -1.06 -5.62 10.27
CA HIS A 96 -1.11 -6.30 11.56
C HIS A 96 -0.02 -5.82 12.51
N SER A 97 1.23 -5.76 12.05
CA SER A 97 2.35 -5.28 12.87
C SER A 97 2.14 -3.83 13.31
N VAL A 98 1.69 -2.94 12.41
CA VAL A 98 1.41 -1.54 12.75
C VAL A 98 0.27 -1.44 13.76
N ASN A 99 -0.84 -2.17 13.58
CA ASN A 99 -1.97 -2.13 14.52
C ASN A 99 -1.56 -2.61 15.94
N ILE A 100 -0.73 -3.64 16.04
CA ILE A 100 -0.18 -4.09 17.34
C ILE A 100 0.68 -2.98 17.96
N CYS A 101 1.58 -2.43 17.18
CA CYS A 101 2.45 -1.33 17.60
C CYS A 101 1.68 -0.10 18.08
N VAL A 102 0.63 0.29 17.35
CA VAL A 102 -0.24 1.41 17.73
C VAL A 102 -0.94 1.12 19.05
N LYS A 103 -1.45 -0.10 19.25
CA LYS A 103 -2.06 -0.48 20.54
C LYS A 103 -1.08 -0.42 21.69
N GLU A 104 0.17 -0.82 21.47
CA GLU A 104 1.24 -0.71 22.46
C GLU A 104 1.55 0.76 22.77
N ALA A 105 1.74 1.58 21.74
CA ALA A 105 1.97 3.02 21.86
C ALA A 105 0.88 3.73 22.67
N MET A 106 -0.38 3.32 22.50
CA MET A 106 -1.51 3.93 23.20
C MET A 106 -1.49 3.70 24.73
N LYS A 107 -0.71 2.75 25.26
CA LYS A 107 -0.53 2.58 26.72
C LYS A 107 0.15 3.78 27.38
N TYR A 108 0.94 4.53 26.62
CA TYR A 108 1.61 5.76 27.07
C TYR A 108 0.72 7.00 27.02
N ASN A 109 -0.52 6.87 26.53
CA ASN A 109 -1.44 7.98 26.35
C ASN A 109 -0.85 9.17 25.54
N PRO A 110 -0.14 8.92 24.42
CA PRO A 110 0.58 9.95 23.66
C PRO A 110 -0.40 10.95 23.04
N GLU A 111 0.04 12.16 22.73
CA GLU A 111 -0.71 13.09 21.87
C GLU A 111 -0.76 12.59 20.43
N TRP A 112 0.37 12.04 19.96
CA TRP A 112 0.57 11.60 18.59
C TRP A 112 1.22 10.22 18.53
N VAL A 113 0.68 9.33 17.69
CA VAL A 113 1.36 8.10 17.28
C VAL A 113 1.77 8.24 15.81
N ILE A 114 3.07 8.16 15.55
CA ILE A 114 3.67 8.27 14.22
C ILE A 114 4.07 6.88 13.76
N PHE A 115 3.66 6.46 12.57
CA PHE A 115 4.15 5.23 11.98
C PHE A 115 5.18 5.52 10.88
N SER A 116 6.22 4.70 10.81
CA SER A 116 7.24 4.76 9.76
C SER A 116 7.65 3.36 9.32
N ASN A 117 8.02 3.21 8.06
CA ASN A 117 8.79 2.04 7.63
C ASN A 117 10.21 2.07 8.22
N ASP A 118 10.87 0.91 8.24
CA ASP A 118 12.26 0.73 8.67
C ASP A 118 13.30 1.09 7.58
N ASP A 119 12.89 1.22 6.31
CA ASP A 119 13.81 1.48 5.19
C ASP A 119 14.02 2.98 4.90
N ILE A 120 14.38 3.77 5.92
CA ILE A 120 14.44 5.24 5.86
C ILE A 120 15.85 5.80 6.07
N TYR A 121 16.04 7.10 5.81
CA TYR A 121 17.26 7.84 6.17
C TYR A 121 16.95 9.28 6.58
N LYS A 122 17.82 9.89 7.40
CA LYS A 122 17.61 11.24 7.95
C LYS A 122 17.75 12.31 6.88
N ILE A 123 16.82 13.27 6.86
CA ILE A 123 16.91 14.52 6.08
C ILE A 123 16.76 15.71 7.03
N ASP A 124 15.64 15.75 7.76
CA ASP A 124 15.41 16.74 8.82
C ASP A 124 15.76 16.14 10.19
N GLU A 125 16.21 17.01 11.10
CA GLU A 125 16.47 16.64 12.49
C GLU A 125 15.16 16.29 13.25
N PRO A 126 15.21 15.37 14.23
CA PRO A 126 14.01 14.91 14.96
C PRO A 126 13.21 16.06 15.61
N TYR A 127 13.88 17.10 16.08
CA TYR A 127 13.21 18.25 16.71
C TYR A 127 12.28 19.01 15.75
N ILE A 128 12.50 18.92 14.43
CA ILE A 128 11.63 19.55 13.43
C ILE A 128 10.25 18.88 13.45
N LEU A 129 10.19 17.55 13.52
CA LEU A 129 8.93 16.80 13.67
C LEU A 129 8.19 17.26 14.93
N ARG A 130 8.88 17.29 16.08
CA ARG A 130 8.33 17.75 17.35
C ARG A 130 7.74 19.15 17.25
N ASN A 131 8.47 20.08 16.64
CA ASN A 131 8.03 21.46 16.47
C ASN A 131 6.86 21.62 15.49
N GLN A 132 6.69 20.72 14.52
CA GLN A 132 5.51 20.72 13.66
C GLN A 132 4.28 20.19 14.40
N LEU A 133 4.43 19.12 15.19
CA LEU A 133 3.35 18.50 15.94
C LEU A 133 2.81 19.41 17.05
N LYS A 134 3.70 20.10 17.78
CA LYS A 134 3.32 21.07 18.84
C LYS A 134 2.47 22.26 18.35
N LYS A 135 2.41 22.49 17.03
CA LYS A 135 1.56 23.55 16.44
C LYS A 135 0.13 23.10 16.18
N LEU A 136 -0.16 21.82 16.37
CA LEU A 136 -1.44 21.21 16.07
C LEU A 136 -2.12 20.80 17.38
N ASP A 137 -3.40 21.11 17.51
CA ASP A 137 -4.23 20.51 18.56
C ASP A 137 -4.59 19.08 18.15
N TYR A 138 -4.17 18.10 18.94
CA TYR A 138 -4.44 16.68 18.72
C TYR A 138 -5.93 16.32 18.89
N ASN A 139 -6.75 17.21 19.48
CA ASN A 139 -8.20 17.04 19.56
C ASN A 139 -8.90 17.40 18.24
N ASP A 140 -8.37 18.38 17.51
CA ASP A 140 -8.96 18.88 16.25
C ASP A 140 -8.41 18.16 15.02
N VAL A 141 -7.11 17.87 15.01
CA VAL A 141 -6.44 17.22 13.90
C VAL A 141 -6.42 15.73 14.15
N SER A 142 -6.99 14.96 13.21
CA SER A 142 -7.11 13.50 13.38
C SER A 142 -5.91 12.73 12.81
N ALA A 143 -5.34 13.22 11.70
CA ALA A 143 -4.20 12.58 11.08
C ALA A 143 -3.24 13.59 10.44
N ILE A 144 -1.99 13.17 10.27
CA ILE A 144 -0.94 13.96 9.66
C ILE A 144 -0.24 13.22 8.53
N LEU A 145 0.22 14.00 7.55
CA LEU A 145 1.08 13.55 6.45
C LEU A 145 2.32 14.45 6.35
N PRO A 146 3.49 13.89 6.00
CA PRO A 146 4.68 14.70 5.79
C PRO A 146 4.54 15.52 4.50
N SER A 147 5.17 16.69 4.46
CA SER A 147 5.26 17.56 3.29
C SER A 147 6.69 17.61 2.78
N ASP A 148 6.89 17.38 1.49
CA ASP A 148 8.13 17.76 0.80
C ASP A 148 7.83 18.16 -0.66
N ARG A 149 8.68 19.01 -1.23
CA ARG A 149 8.76 19.33 -2.66
C ARG A 149 9.18 18.11 -3.49
N ASN A 150 9.94 17.18 -2.91
CA ASN A 150 10.35 15.92 -3.56
C ASN A 150 9.39 14.74 -3.29
N TYR A 151 8.48 14.87 -2.32
CA TYR A 151 7.37 13.94 -2.14
C TYR A 151 6.22 14.37 -3.06
N GLN A 152 6.28 13.97 -4.34
CA GLN A 152 5.15 14.12 -5.27
C GLN A 152 3.92 13.24 -4.89
N PHE A 153 3.98 12.57 -3.73
CA PHE A 153 3.02 11.56 -3.30
C PHE A 153 1.83 12.10 -2.51
N HIS A 154 1.72 13.42 -2.29
CA HIS A 154 0.63 13.97 -1.47
C HIS A 154 -0.74 13.62 -2.01
N TYR A 155 -0.87 13.60 -3.34
CA TYR A 155 -2.13 13.32 -4.02
C TYR A 155 -1.95 12.16 -4.98
N SER A 156 -2.74 11.12 -4.76
CA SER A 156 -2.89 10.03 -5.71
C SER A 156 -4.28 10.09 -6.30
N GLU A 157 -4.37 9.77 -7.59
CA GLU A 157 -5.66 9.55 -8.22
C GLU A 157 -5.96 8.05 -8.20
N LEU A 158 -7.14 7.76 -7.68
CA LEU A 158 -7.80 6.48 -7.73
C LEU A 158 -8.78 6.52 -8.90
N ARG A 159 -8.51 5.78 -9.98
CA ARG A 159 -9.41 5.70 -11.14
C ARG A 159 -10.16 4.38 -11.16
N ILE A 160 -11.45 4.47 -11.44
CA ILE A 160 -12.39 3.35 -11.48
C ILE A 160 -12.85 3.18 -12.91
N LEU A 161 -12.60 1.99 -13.44
CA LEU A 161 -12.74 1.69 -14.86
C LEU A 161 -13.49 0.36 -15.05
N LYS A 162 -14.23 0.22 -16.14
CA LYS A 162 -14.84 -1.05 -16.53
C LYS A 162 -13.73 -2.03 -16.91
N PRO A 163 -13.75 -3.28 -16.42
CA PRO A 163 -12.77 -4.29 -16.80
C PRO A 163 -13.14 -4.87 -18.18
N THR A 164 -13.04 -4.12 -19.27
CA THR A 164 -13.41 -4.62 -20.61
C THR A 164 -12.35 -5.56 -21.19
N PHE A 165 -12.70 -6.38 -22.18
CA PHE A 165 -11.69 -7.14 -22.94
C PHE A 165 -10.61 -6.21 -23.53
N ILE A 166 -11.03 -5.09 -24.14
CA ILE A 166 -10.15 -4.12 -24.79
C ILE A 166 -9.13 -3.55 -23.79
N LYS A 167 -9.57 -3.24 -22.57
CA LYS A 167 -8.68 -2.76 -21.50
C LYS A 167 -7.55 -3.74 -21.20
N GLY A 168 -7.86 -5.03 -21.10
CA GLY A 168 -6.85 -6.06 -20.84
C GLY A 168 -5.76 -6.09 -21.91
N TYR A 169 -6.16 -6.10 -23.19
CA TYR A 169 -5.22 -6.08 -24.32
C TYR A 169 -4.46 -4.76 -24.43
N ARG A 170 -5.11 -3.61 -24.15
CA ARG A 170 -4.44 -2.31 -24.13
C ARG A 170 -3.38 -2.25 -23.02
N SER A 171 -3.69 -2.71 -21.81
CA SER A 171 -2.73 -2.79 -20.71
C SER A 171 -1.56 -3.72 -21.04
N PHE A 172 -1.83 -4.85 -21.72
CA PHE A 172 -0.79 -5.72 -22.26
C PHE A 172 0.13 -4.96 -23.24
N LEU A 173 -0.44 -4.28 -24.24
CA LEU A 173 0.33 -3.58 -25.27
C LEU A 173 1.16 -2.44 -24.68
N LEU A 174 0.53 -1.56 -23.90
CA LEU A 174 1.20 -0.41 -23.26
C LEU A 174 2.25 -0.86 -22.24
N GLY A 175 1.96 -1.90 -21.45
CA GLY A 175 2.90 -2.48 -20.50
C GLY A 175 4.11 -3.09 -21.20
N SER A 176 3.88 -3.83 -22.29
CA SER A 176 4.96 -4.42 -23.10
C SER A 176 5.84 -3.34 -23.70
N LEU A 177 5.25 -2.31 -24.30
CA LEU A 177 5.97 -1.19 -24.88
C LEU A 177 6.78 -0.42 -23.84
N SER A 178 6.21 -0.15 -22.66
CA SER A 178 6.92 0.54 -21.57
C SER A 178 8.13 -0.26 -21.07
N LEU A 179 7.98 -1.58 -20.88
CA LEU A 179 9.07 -2.44 -20.42
C LEU A 179 10.17 -2.57 -21.47
N ILE A 180 9.81 -2.69 -22.75
CA ILE A 180 10.76 -2.72 -23.86
C ILE A 180 11.46 -1.37 -24.02
N TYR A 181 10.75 -0.26 -23.86
CA TYR A 181 11.30 1.10 -23.94
C TYR A 181 12.32 1.37 -22.82
N ASP A 182 11.96 1.06 -21.57
CA ASP A 182 12.88 1.18 -20.43
C ASP A 182 14.14 0.33 -20.63
N GLU A 183 13.99 -0.87 -21.21
CA GLU A 183 15.10 -1.77 -21.53
C GLU A 183 16.04 -1.19 -22.59
N ILE A 184 15.50 -0.70 -23.71
CA ILE A 184 16.27 -0.12 -24.82
C ILE A 184 17.04 1.13 -24.36
N LEU A 185 16.43 1.96 -23.51
CA LEU A 185 17.02 3.23 -23.10
C LEU A 185 17.97 3.13 -21.91
N ARG A 186 17.76 2.21 -20.97
CA ARG A 186 18.58 2.16 -19.74
C ARG A 186 19.91 1.42 -19.90
N LYS A 187 20.18 0.70 -21.00
CA LYS A 187 21.44 -0.07 -21.23
C LYS A 187 21.90 -0.87 -19.97
N SER A 188 20.95 -1.28 -19.14
CA SER A 188 21.23 -1.76 -17.78
C SER A 188 20.14 -2.73 -17.38
N VAL A 189 20.25 -3.96 -17.86
CA VAL A 189 20.25 -5.19 -17.05
C VAL A 189 20.97 -6.28 -17.86
N LYS A 190 22.06 -6.85 -17.33
CA LYS A 190 22.57 -8.14 -17.80
C LYS A 190 21.55 -9.20 -17.37
N GLY A 191 20.84 -9.82 -18.31
CA GLY A 191 19.98 -10.99 -18.04
C GLY A 191 18.52 -10.80 -18.46
N ASN A 192 18.30 -10.57 -19.75
CA ASN A 192 16.97 -10.29 -20.29
C ASN A 192 16.17 -11.59 -20.44
N ASN A 193 15.16 -11.76 -19.61
CA ASN A 193 14.21 -12.85 -19.79
C ASN A 193 12.93 -12.33 -20.47
N MET A 194 12.96 -12.29 -21.81
CA MET A 194 11.82 -11.82 -22.61
C MET A 194 10.53 -12.58 -22.31
N SER A 195 10.64 -13.87 -21.92
CA SER A 195 9.49 -14.68 -21.52
C SER A 195 8.80 -14.14 -20.25
N LEU A 196 9.57 -13.58 -19.31
CA LEU A 196 9.05 -13.00 -18.07
C LEU A 196 8.36 -11.65 -18.29
N ILE A 197 8.88 -10.83 -19.21
CA ILE A 197 8.21 -9.58 -19.61
C ILE A 197 6.89 -9.88 -20.33
N LEU A 198 6.89 -10.85 -21.25
CA LEU A 198 5.65 -11.29 -21.91
C LEU A 198 4.66 -11.90 -20.92
N LEU A 199 5.14 -12.63 -19.90
CA LEU A 199 4.30 -13.16 -18.83
C LEU A 199 3.65 -12.03 -18.00
N LEU A 200 4.44 -11.03 -17.58
CA LEU A 200 3.94 -9.83 -16.89
C LEU A 200 2.86 -9.11 -17.70
N ALA A 201 3.11 -8.93 -19.00
CA ALA A 201 2.14 -8.30 -19.88
C ALA A 201 0.86 -9.15 -19.98
N ARG A 202 0.98 -10.46 -20.22
CA ARG A 202 -0.17 -11.39 -20.32
C ARG A 202 -1.00 -11.43 -19.04
N ALA A 203 -0.35 -11.28 -17.89
CA ALA A 203 -1.04 -11.23 -16.62
C ALA A 203 -2.00 -10.03 -16.49
N GLN A 204 -1.82 -8.94 -17.26
CA GLN A 204 -2.79 -7.85 -17.31
C GLN A 204 -4.12 -8.26 -17.96
N ILE A 205 -4.04 -9.09 -19.01
CA ILE A 205 -5.23 -9.68 -19.65
C ILE A 205 -5.91 -10.63 -18.66
N TYR A 206 -5.12 -11.49 -18.00
CA TYR A 206 -5.61 -12.42 -17.00
C TYR A 206 -6.29 -11.70 -15.82
N TYR A 207 -5.65 -10.66 -15.27
CA TYR A 207 -6.22 -9.85 -14.19
C TYR A 207 -7.55 -9.21 -14.60
N THR A 208 -7.63 -8.67 -15.81
CA THR A 208 -8.89 -8.11 -16.34
C THR A 208 -9.97 -9.19 -16.50
N LYS A 209 -9.60 -10.41 -16.92
CA LYS A 209 -10.51 -11.57 -16.98
C LYS A 209 -11.01 -11.96 -15.58
N LEU A 210 -10.14 -11.98 -14.57
CA LEU A 210 -10.52 -12.24 -13.18
C LEU A 210 -11.51 -11.21 -12.65
N LEU A 211 -11.23 -9.92 -12.83
CA LEU A 211 -12.14 -8.85 -12.40
C LEU A 211 -13.54 -9.02 -13.00
N ARG A 212 -13.64 -9.41 -14.27
CA ARG A 212 -14.93 -9.70 -14.89
C ARG A 212 -15.61 -10.94 -14.33
N ARG A 213 -14.86 -12.04 -14.13
CA ARG A 213 -15.38 -13.27 -13.50
C ARG A 213 -15.97 -12.94 -12.12
N PHE A 214 -15.30 -12.09 -11.37
CA PHE A 214 -15.68 -11.68 -10.03
C PHE A 214 -16.63 -10.48 -9.98
N ASN A 215 -17.05 -9.97 -11.13
CA ASN A 215 -17.91 -8.79 -11.25
C ASN A 215 -17.40 -7.54 -10.48
N LEU A 216 -16.09 -7.31 -10.51
CA LEU A 216 -15.40 -6.18 -9.85
C LEU A 216 -14.97 -5.10 -10.84
N PRO A 217 -15.00 -3.80 -10.48
CA PRO A 217 -14.41 -2.77 -11.33
C PRO A 217 -12.89 -2.92 -11.35
N TYR A 218 -12.28 -2.38 -12.41
CA TYR A 218 -10.84 -2.21 -12.45
C TYR A 218 -10.46 -0.95 -11.66
N VAL A 219 -9.62 -1.14 -10.65
CA VAL A 219 -9.07 -0.05 -9.83
C VAL A 219 -7.64 0.25 -10.26
N ASP A 220 -7.36 1.51 -10.58
CA ASP A 220 -6.04 2.00 -10.94
C ASP A 220 -5.56 3.05 -9.92
N LEU A 221 -4.46 2.73 -9.24
CA LEU A 221 -3.87 3.55 -8.20
C LEU A 221 -2.62 4.23 -8.75
N ARG A 222 -2.67 5.55 -8.98
CA ARG A 222 -1.55 6.29 -9.58
C ARG A 222 -1.23 7.54 -8.80
N VAL A 223 0.05 7.91 -8.84
CA VAL A 223 0.44 9.29 -8.56
C VAL A 223 -0.07 10.14 -9.72
N VAL A 224 -0.69 11.28 -9.39
CA VAL A 224 -1.17 12.21 -10.42
C VAL A 224 0.03 12.70 -11.23
N ASP A 225 0.09 12.31 -12.49
CA ASP A 225 1.15 12.69 -13.41
C ASP A 225 0.57 13.49 -14.59
N LYS A 226 1.24 14.58 -14.96
CA LYS A 226 0.84 15.47 -16.06
C LYS A 226 1.44 15.06 -17.41
N THR A 227 2.12 13.92 -17.49
CA THR A 227 2.71 13.41 -18.75
C THR A 227 1.67 13.30 -19.88
N LEU A 228 2.15 13.45 -21.11
CA LEU A 228 1.33 13.31 -22.31
C LEU A 228 0.67 11.92 -22.39
N THR A 229 1.40 10.87 -22.01
CA THR A 229 0.92 9.48 -21.96
C THR A 229 -0.29 9.33 -21.04
N TYR A 230 -0.28 10.01 -19.89
CA TYR A 230 -1.39 10.03 -18.96
C TYR A 230 -2.65 10.63 -19.61
N LYS A 231 -2.53 11.78 -20.27
CA LYS A 231 -3.65 12.46 -20.94
C LYS A 231 -4.23 11.65 -22.09
N ILE A 232 -3.36 11.09 -22.94
CA ILE A 232 -3.78 10.24 -24.06
C ILE A 232 -4.58 9.06 -23.54
N ARG A 233 -4.09 8.42 -22.49
CA ARG A 233 -4.77 7.27 -21.89
C ARG A 233 -6.14 7.65 -21.34
N ASP A 234 -6.26 8.77 -20.63
CA ASP A 234 -7.55 9.25 -20.12
C ASP A 234 -8.57 9.48 -21.25
N ILE A 235 -8.13 10.09 -22.35
CA ILE A 235 -8.96 10.29 -23.55
C ILE A 235 -9.43 8.94 -24.10
N ILE A 236 -8.54 7.97 -24.27
CA ILE A 236 -8.89 6.63 -24.78
C ILE A 236 -9.89 5.93 -23.84
N GLU A 237 -9.70 5.99 -22.52
CA GLU A 237 -10.60 5.37 -21.55
C GLU A 237 -12.01 5.98 -21.58
N LYS A 238 -12.11 7.29 -21.85
CA LYS A 238 -13.40 7.97 -22.08
C LYS A 238 -14.02 7.59 -23.41
N LEU A 239 -13.25 7.60 -24.50
CA LEU A 239 -13.71 7.23 -25.85
C LEU A 239 -14.25 5.79 -25.91
N LEU A 240 -13.62 4.86 -25.17
CA LEU A 240 -14.05 3.47 -25.10
C LEU A 240 -15.16 3.23 -24.05
N ASN A 241 -15.71 4.29 -23.44
CA ASN A 241 -16.72 4.22 -22.38
C ASN A 241 -16.32 3.29 -21.22
N GLU A 242 -15.02 3.26 -20.90
CA GLU A 242 -14.46 2.46 -19.81
C GLU A 242 -14.43 3.24 -18.50
N TYR A 243 -14.40 4.57 -18.57
CA TYR A 243 -14.36 5.41 -17.38
C TYR A 243 -15.66 5.28 -16.56
N ILE A 244 -15.52 5.03 -15.26
CA ILE A 244 -16.63 5.02 -14.29
C ILE A 244 -16.52 6.25 -13.39
N ASN A 245 -15.43 6.35 -12.62
CA ASN A 245 -15.24 7.44 -11.67
C ASN A 245 -13.74 7.66 -11.37
N SER A 246 -13.41 8.77 -10.72
CA SER A 246 -12.08 8.96 -10.13
C SER A 246 -12.16 9.76 -8.83
N PHE A 247 -11.18 9.53 -7.95
CA PHE A 247 -11.05 10.19 -6.67
C PHE A 247 -9.62 10.67 -6.47
N THR A 248 -9.46 11.84 -5.86
CA THR A 248 -8.16 12.34 -5.44
C THR A 248 -8.01 12.10 -3.94
N ILE A 249 -7.09 11.22 -3.57
CA ILE A 249 -6.83 10.88 -2.17
C ILE A 249 -5.50 11.47 -1.69
N LYS A 250 -5.45 11.81 -0.42
CA LYS A 250 -4.19 12.14 0.26
C LYS A 250 -3.49 10.84 0.66
N LYS A 251 -2.43 10.46 -0.05
CA LYS A 251 -1.83 9.14 0.09
C LYS A 251 -0.91 9.07 1.33
N PHE A 252 -1.22 8.16 2.23
CA PHE A 252 -0.28 7.69 3.26
C PHE A 252 0.81 6.83 2.60
N GLY A 253 2.06 7.18 2.86
CA GLY A 253 3.23 6.50 2.29
C GLY A 253 3.89 5.58 3.31
N ASP A 254 5.21 5.69 3.35
CA ASP A 254 6.14 5.13 4.32
C ASP A 254 6.18 5.91 5.65
N PHE A 255 5.28 6.89 5.83
CA PHE A 255 5.21 7.78 6.99
C PHE A 255 3.84 8.42 7.13
N GLY A 256 3.38 8.53 8.36
CA GLY A 256 2.18 9.27 8.72
C GLY A 256 1.96 9.21 10.23
N GLY A 257 0.87 9.78 10.69
CA GLY A 257 0.54 9.73 12.11
C GLY A 257 -0.91 10.03 12.39
N PHE A 258 -1.36 9.61 13.56
CA PHE A 258 -2.70 9.81 14.06
C PHE A 258 -2.65 10.47 15.43
N SER A 259 -3.63 11.31 15.70
CA SER A 259 -3.80 11.87 17.02
C SER A 259 -4.45 10.87 17.97
N ARG A 260 -4.21 11.04 19.26
CA ARG A 260 -4.89 10.30 20.32
C ARG A 260 -6.40 10.28 20.16
N ALA A 261 -7.00 11.44 19.89
CA ALA A 261 -8.45 11.59 19.79
C ALA A 261 -9.02 10.76 18.63
N PHE A 262 -8.28 10.63 17.52
CA PHE A 262 -8.66 9.75 16.43
C PHE A 262 -8.49 8.27 16.80
N LEU A 263 -7.38 7.91 17.43
CA LEU A 263 -7.07 6.52 17.82
C LEU A 263 -8.05 5.97 18.85
N ASN A 264 -8.43 6.77 19.85
CA ASN A 264 -9.44 6.38 20.85
C ASN A 264 -10.80 6.10 20.21
N ARG A 265 -11.22 6.89 19.21
CA ARG A 265 -12.47 6.66 18.48
C ARG A 265 -12.45 5.39 17.61
N ASN A 266 -11.27 4.91 17.23
CA ASN A 266 -11.07 3.74 16.36
C ASN A 266 -10.48 2.53 17.11
N ASN A 267 -10.47 2.53 18.45
CA ASN A 267 -9.89 1.47 19.28
C ASN A 267 -8.44 1.09 18.91
N GLY A 268 -7.64 2.07 18.48
CA GLY A 268 -6.24 1.87 18.08
C GLY A 268 -6.02 1.04 16.81
N VAL A 269 -7.08 0.73 16.04
CA VAL A 269 -7.00 -0.05 14.79
C VAL A 269 -7.26 0.87 13.60
N ASN A 270 -6.25 1.04 12.75
CA ASN A 270 -6.34 1.96 11.61
C ASN A 270 -6.19 1.25 10.26
N PHE A 271 -5.44 0.16 10.21
CA PHE A 271 -5.19 -0.57 8.98
C PHE A 271 -6.03 -1.85 8.92
N ASP A 272 -6.56 -2.16 7.74
CA ASP A 272 -7.28 -3.40 7.50
C ASP A 272 -6.31 -4.55 7.27
N GLU A 273 -6.29 -5.50 8.21
CA GLU A 273 -5.36 -6.64 8.20
C GLU A 273 -5.70 -7.70 7.15
N THR A 274 -6.81 -7.55 6.42
CA THR A 274 -7.13 -8.44 5.30
C THR A 274 -6.18 -8.24 4.12
N PHE A 275 -5.65 -7.02 3.94
CA PHE A 275 -4.63 -6.75 2.92
C PHE A 275 -3.34 -7.51 3.22
N ILE A 276 -2.68 -7.97 2.15
CA ILE A 276 -1.45 -8.76 2.19
C ILE A 276 -0.31 -7.91 1.62
N ASN A 277 0.23 -7.00 2.45
CA ASN A 277 1.38 -6.15 2.13
C ASN A 277 1.26 -5.43 0.78
N GLY A 278 0.10 -4.83 0.53
CA GLY A 278 -0.20 -4.04 -0.65
C GLY A 278 -1.58 -3.39 -0.57
N VAL A 279 -1.67 -2.13 -1.01
CA VAL A 279 -2.91 -1.33 -1.12
C VAL A 279 -3.52 -0.90 0.24
N GLU A 280 -3.05 -1.38 1.38
CA GLU A 280 -3.55 -1.02 2.72
C GLU A 280 -3.46 0.48 3.02
N ASN A 281 -2.40 1.13 2.55
CA ASN A 281 -2.22 2.57 2.70
C ASN A 281 -3.18 3.38 1.80
N TYR A 282 -3.53 2.85 0.62
CA TYR A 282 -4.54 3.43 -0.26
C TYR A 282 -5.94 3.24 0.32
N ASP A 283 -6.23 2.09 0.92
CA ASP A 283 -7.48 1.83 1.65
C ASP A 283 -7.68 2.82 2.79
N LEU A 284 -6.67 2.98 3.65
CA LEU A 284 -6.69 3.97 4.72
C LEU A 284 -6.91 5.39 4.16
N SER A 285 -6.16 5.77 3.13
CA SER A 285 -6.28 7.09 2.50
C SER A 285 -7.68 7.34 1.92
N PHE A 286 -8.27 6.32 1.31
CA PHE A 286 -9.61 6.38 0.73
C PHE A 286 -10.69 6.43 1.83
N LYS A 287 -10.54 5.64 2.90
CA LYS A 287 -11.41 5.70 4.09
C LYS A 287 -11.43 7.11 4.68
N LEU A 288 -10.25 7.69 4.96
CA LEU A 288 -10.13 9.03 5.53
C LEU A 288 -10.76 10.11 4.63
N MET A 289 -10.64 9.97 3.30
CA MET A 289 -11.29 10.86 2.34
C MET A 289 -12.82 10.76 2.41
N ILE A 290 -13.38 9.54 2.36
CA ILE A 290 -14.84 9.32 2.40
C ILE A 290 -15.43 9.82 3.72
N GLU A 291 -14.75 9.54 4.83
CA GLU A 291 -15.16 9.94 6.17
C GLU A 291 -14.88 11.42 6.46
N LYS A 292 -14.31 12.17 5.49
CA LYS A 292 -13.94 13.58 5.61
C LYS A 292 -13.09 13.86 6.85
N VAL A 293 -12.20 12.93 7.19
CA VAL A 293 -11.33 13.04 8.38
C VAL A 293 -10.35 14.20 8.21
N PRO A 294 -10.18 15.07 9.21
CA PRO A 294 -9.22 16.17 9.15
C PRO A 294 -7.77 15.65 9.07
N VAL A 295 -7.18 15.73 7.86
CA VAL A 295 -5.78 15.39 7.60
C VAL A 295 -4.95 16.66 7.36
N LYS A 296 -3.98 16.93 8.22
CA LYS A 296 -3.02 18.04 8.08
C LYS A 296 -1.70 17.59 7.45
N ILE A 297 -1.08 18.50 6.73
CA ILE A 297 0.23 18.30 6.12
C ILE A 297 1.26 19.05 6.98
N ILE A 298 2.29 18.35 7.46
CA ILE A 298 3.36 18.90 8.30
C ILE A 298 4.67 19.04 7.53
N ARG A 299 5.46 20.08 7.80
CA ARG A 299 6.75 20.29 7.14
C ARG A 299 7.86 19.53 7.86
N TYR A 300 7.97 18.23 7.58
CA TYR A 300 9.02 17.35 8.05
C TYR A 300 9.43 16.38 6.93
N ARG A 301 10.74 16.26 6.69
CA ARG A 301 11.32 15.46 5.62
C ARG A 301 12.14 14.31 6.17
N LYS A 302 11.96 13.15 5.56
CA LYS A 302 12.87 12.00 5.67
C LYS A 302 13.04 11.36 4.30
N GLY A 303 14.06 10.54 4.15
CA GLY A 303 14.30 9.74 2.96
C GLY A 303 13.73 8.33 3.10
N SER A 304 13.55 7.65 1.97
CA SER A 304 13.22 6.22 1.92
C SER A 304 14.03 5.51 0.83
N TYR A 305 14.57 4.34 1.17
CA TYR A 305 15.26 3.45 0.25
C TYR A 305 14.32 2.67 -0.68
N LYS A 306 13.00 2.77 -0.48
CA LYS A 306 11.91 2.22 -1.29
C LYS A 306 12.02 0.72 -1.59
N GLY A 307 11.48 -0.10 -0.70
CA GLY A 307 11.13 -1.50 -1.01
C GLY A 307 12.32 -2.45 -1.09
N ARG A 308 13.50 -2.02 -0.60
CA ARG A 308 14.70 -2.86 -0.50
C ARG A 308 14.50 -4.03 0.47
N SER A 309 13.71 -3.85 1.52
CA SER A 309 13.37 -4.90 2.49
C SER A 309 12.49 -6.01 1.91
N LEU A 310 11.80 -5.77 0.80
CA LEU A 310 10.78 -6.70 0.26
C LEU A 310 11.19 -7.38 -1.07
N GLY A 311 12.37 -7.06 -1.61
CA GLY A 311 12.90 -7.63 -2.86
C GLY A 311 12.19 -7.13 -4.13
N VAL A 312 12.95 -6.55 -5.06
CA VAL A 312 12.44 -5.96 -6.32
C VAL A 312 13.18 -6.53 -7.54
N GLY A 313 12.57 -6.51 -8.72
CA GLY A 313 13.22 -6.83 -10.00
C GLY A 313 12.38 -7.66 -10.97
N ILE A 314 12.83 -7.73 -12.24
CA ILE A 314 12.27 -8.63 -13.28
C ILE A 314 12.92 -10.00 -13.11
N ASN A 315 12.49 -10.72 -12.08
CA ASN A 315 12.84 -12.11 -11.83
C ASN A 315 11.61 -12.86 -11.31
N ASN A 316 11.70 -14.19 -11.18
CA ASN A 316 10.59 -15.02 -10.71
C ASN A 316 9.98 -14.51 -9.39
N ARG A 317 10.81 -14.11 -8.42
CA ARG A 317 10.37 -13.61 -7.11
C ARG A 317 9.63 -12.26 -7.23
N GLY A 318 10.17 -11.32 -8.00
CA GLY A 318 9.57 -10.01 -8.21
C GLY A 318 8.27 -10.06 -9.01
N ILE A 319 8.18 -10.93 -10.01
CA ILE A 319 6.95 -11.13 -10.81
C ILE A 319 5.88 -11.84 -9.98
N SER A 320 6.25 -12.89 -9.25
CA SER A 320 5.33 -13.57 -8.32
C SER A 320 4.75 -12.58 -7.31
N ARG A 321 5.58 -11.68 -6.76
CA ARG A 321 5.11 -10.62 -5.86
C ARG A 321 4.11 -9.66 -6.53
N ASN A 322 4.34 -9.27 -7.79
CA ASN A 322 3.37 -8.46 -8.53
C ASN A 322 2.03 -9.18 -8.70
N PHE A 323 2.05 -10.48 -9.01
CA PHE A 323 0.83 -11.26 -9.21
C PHE A 323 0.07 -11.52 -7.90
N ARG A 324 0.76 -11.72 -6.78
CA ARG A 324 0.15 -11.79 -5.45
C ARG A 324 -0.63 -10.52 -5.11
N ASN A 325 -0.19 -9.37 -5.61
CA ASN A 325 -0.85 -8.11 -5.34
C ASN A 325 -2.23 -7.98 -6.01
N PHE A 326 -2.59 -8.83 -6.98
CA PHE A 326 -3.94 -8.82 -7.55
C PHE A 326 -5.01 -9.07 -6.47
N ALA A 327 -4.74 -9.94 -5.50
CA ALA A 327 -5.64 -10.17 -4.36
C ALA A 327 -5.95 -8.88 -3.61
N ASN A 328 -4.94 -8.02 -3.36
CA ASN A 328 -5.12 -6.75 -2.68
C ASN A 328 -5.98 -5.77 -3.48
N TYR A 329 -5.75 -5.64 -4.78
CA TYR A 329 -6.58 -4.77 -5.62
C TYR A 329 -8.02 -5.28 -5.74
N MET A 330 -8.21 -6.59 -5.86
CA MET A 330 -9.55 -7.19 -5.88
C MET A 330 -10.27 -6.98 -4.55
N TYR A 331 -9.58 -7.14 -3.43
CA TYR A 331 -10.16 -6.86 -2.12
C TYR A 331 -10.52 -5.38 -1.94
N PHE A 332 -9.64 -4.46 -2.36
CA PHE A 332 -9.96 -3.03 -2.34
C PHE A 332 -11.21 -2.72 -3.18
N ALA A 333 -11.28 -3.27 -4.40
CA ALA A 333 -12.42 -3.09 -5.30
C ALA A 333 -13.71 -3.67 -4.71
N TYR A 334 -13.64 -4.84 -4.08
CA TYR A 334 -14.77 -5.48 -3.42
C TYR A 334 -15.24 -4.69 -2.19
N LYS A 335 -14.32 -4.34 -1.28
CA LYS A 335 -14.60 -3.61 -0.04
C LYS A 335 -15.32 -2.29 -0.30
N HIS A 336 -14.96 -1.61 -1.38
CA HIS A 336 -15.50 -0.29 -1.72
C HIS A 336 -16.47 -0.31 -2.90
N TYR A 337 -16.89 -1.48 -3.39
CA TYR A 337 -17.64 -1.65 -4.64
C TYR A 337 -18.75 -0.60 -4.85
N ASN A 338 -19.67 -0.48 -3.89
CA ASN A 338 -20.78 0.46 -3.96
C ASN A 338 -20.31 1.92 -3.99
N ARG A 339 -19.30 2.28 -3.17
CA ARG A 339 -18.75 3.65 -3.14
C ARG A 339 -17.99 3.98 -4.43
N LEU A 340 -17.33 2.99 -5.03
CA LEU A 340 -16.61 3.16 -6.29
C LEU A 340 -17.57 3.37 -7.47
N LEU A 341 -18.75 2.74 -7.44
CA LEU A 341 -19.73 2.81 -8.52
C LEU A 341 -20.76 3.94 -8.38
N TYR A 342 -21.20 4.26 -7.16
CA TYR A 342 -22.41 5.04 -6.93
C TYR A 342 -22.23 6.35 -6.16
N ASN A 343 -20.99 6.81 -5.95
CA ASN A 343 -20.80 8.13 -5.33
C ASN A 343 -21.03 9.27 -6.35
N ASN A 344 -22.27 9.75 -6.41
CA ASN A 344 -22.66 10.97 -7.12
C ASN A 344 -22.48 12.25 -6.26
N ASP A 345 -22.07 12.15 -4.99
CA ASP A 345 -22.15 13.25 -4.02
C ASP A 345 -20.84 13.96 -3.67
N THR A 346 -19.87 14.04 -4.59
CA THR A 346 -18.67 14.88 -4.38
C THR A 346 -18.19 15.64 -5.62
N LYS A 347 -19.11 16.07 -6.49
CA LYS A 347 -18.88 17.23 -7.37
C LYS A 347 -19.43 18.50 -6.70
N SER A 348 -18.83 18.93 -5.60
CA SER A 348 -19.09 20.26 -5.02
C SER A 348 -18.06 20.58 -3.93
N THR A 349 -16.92 21.17 -4.28
CA THR A 349 -16.59 22.60 -4.11
C THR A 349 -15.11 22.82 -4.44
#